data_AF-A0AAU8D934-F1
#
_entry.id   AF-A0AAU8D934-F1
#
_cell.length_a   1.000
_cell.length_b   1.000
_cell.length_c   1.000
_cell.angle_alpha   90.00
_cell.angle_beta   90.00
_cell.angle_gamma   90.00
#
_symmetry.space_group_name_H-M   'P 1'
#
loop_
_entity.id
_entity.type
_entity.pdbx_description
1 polymer ?
#
loop_
_entity_poly.entity_id
_entity_poly.type
_entity_poly.pdbx_seq_one_letter_code
_entity_poly.pdbx_strand_id
1 'polypeptide(L)'
;MDKEARVGRSRGRSVVELYNTKRPHEAIGLQTPAQRYRESSRSMPAALLPPEYDAEAQVRTADAKGRIHFAGHRLYCSLAFAAKRLALRPTDQDGLFELCYRRHILARIDLRQDRVQPVHHVSEQVFTMSPV
;
A
#
# COMPACT_ATOMS: atom_id res chain seq x y z
N MET A 1 -6.76 -47.95 43.00
CA MET A 1 -5.71 -47.47 42.07
C MET A 1 -6.40 -46.69 40.97
N ASP A 2 -6.70 -45.45 41.30
CA ASP A 2 -7.51 -44.52 40.54
C ASP A 2 -6.73 -43.97 39.34
N LYS A 3 -7.33 -44.04 38.15
CA LYS A 3 -6.87 -43.33 36.96
C LYS A 3 -7.86 -42.22 36.66
N GLU A 4 -7.62 -41.07 37.27
CA GLU A 4 -8.23 -39.78 36.94
C GLU A 4 -8.05 -39.47 35.45
N ALA A 5 -9.17 -39.40 34.72
CA ALA A 5 -9.21 -38.99 33.34
C ALA A 5 -8.95 -37.48 33.24
N ARG A 6 -7.82 -37.09 32.63
CA ARG A 6 -7.56 -35.68 32.30
C ARG A 6 -8.60 -35.20 31.28
N VAL A 7 -9.52 -34.36 31.74
CA VAL A 7 -10.41 -33.54 30.91
C VAL A 7 -9.53 -32.70 29.98
N GLY A 8 -9.60 -32.99 28.68
CA GLY A 8 -8.92 -32.20 27.66
C GLY A 8 -9.47 -30.77 27.67
N ARG A 9 -8.61 -29.77 27.91
CA ARG A 9 -8.97 -28.36 27.73
C ARG A 9 -9.46 -28.17 26.29
N SER A 10 -10.76 -27.94 26.11
CA SER A 10 -11.30 -27.51 24.82
C SER A 10 -10.60 -26.22 24.44
N ARG A 11 -9.80 -26.23 23.37
CA ARG A 11 -9.21 -25.01 22.80
C ARG A 11 -10.38 -24.08 22.53
N GLY A 12 -10.36 -22.89 23.16
CA GLY A 12 -11.45 -21.95 23.15
C GLY A 12 -11.95 -21.69 21.74
N ARG A 13 -13.27 -21.49 21.60
CA ARG A 13 -13.91 -20.93 20.40
C ARG A 13 -13.01 -19.84 19.84
N SER A 14 -12.78 -19.85 18.53
CA SER A 14 -11.86 -18.92 17.90
C SER A 14 -12.20 -17.50 18.34
N VAL A 15 -11.21 -16.75 18.82
CA VAL A 15 -11.41 -15.37 19.31
C VAL A 15 -12.15 -14.52 18.27
N VAL A 16 -11.93 -14.80 16.99
CA VAL A 16 -12.60 -14.19 15.83
C VAL A 16 -14.12 -14.42 15.86
N GLU A 17 -14.57 -15.66 16.05
CA GLU A 17 -16.00 -15.98 16.09
C GLU A 17 -16.70 -15.30 17.27
N LEU A 18 -16.08 -15.34 18.45
CA LEU A 18 -16.61 -14.65 19.64
C LEU A 18 -16.73 -13.14 19.40
N TYR A 19 -15.67 -12.52 18.86
CA TYR A 19 -15.64 -11.09 18.59
C TYR A 19 -16.73 -10.69 17.59
N ASN A 20 -16.83 -11.42 16.48
CA ASN A 20 -17.75 -11.09 15.40
C ASN A 20 -19.22 -11.34 15.76
N THR A 21 -19.52 -12.31 16.65
CA THR A 21 -20.90 -12.77 16.90
C THR A 21 -21.47 -12.45 18.27
N LYS A 22 -20.63 -12.07 19.26
CA LYS A 22 -21.08 -11.85 20.65
C LYS A 22 -20.75 -10.49 21.22
N ARG A 23 -19.82 -9.73 20.63
CA ARG A 23 -19.41 -8.44 21.21
C ARG A 23 -20.34 -7.32 20.74
N PRO A 24 -21.07 -6.66 21.64
CA PRO A 24 -21.87 -5.49 21.30
C PRO A 24 -20.96 -4.26 21.15
N HIS A 25 -21.19 -3.46 20.12
CA HIS A 25 -20.44 -2.22 19.86
C HIS A 25 -21.37 -1.01 19.87
N GLU A 26 -21.09 -0.04 20.74
CA GLU A 26 -21.93 1.15 20.95
C GLU A 26 -22.10 1.99 19.67
N ALA A 27 -21.04 2.16 18.88
CA ALA A 27 -21.06 2.90 17.62
C ALA A 27 -22.01 2.30 16.55
N ILE A 28 -22.44 1.05 16.72
CA ILE A 28 -23.43 0.37 15.85
C ILE A 28 -24.68 -0.03 16.65
N GLY A 29 -25.02 0.72 17.70
CA GLY A 29 -26.25 0.52 18.46
C GLY A 29 -26.29 -0.80 19.24
N LEU A 30 -25.14 -1.23 19.79
CA LEU A 30 -24.96 -2.49 20.49
C LEU A 30 -25.17 -3.75 19.63
N GLN A 31 -25.25 -3.59 18.30
CA GLN A 31 -25.21 -4.73 17.37
C GLN A 31 -23.83 -5.37 17.34
N THR A 32 -23.77 -6.61 16.87
CA THR A 32 -22.51 -7.33 16.65
C THR A 32 -21.94 -7.03 15.27
N PRO A 33 -20.61 -7.15 15.06
CA PRO A 33 -20.02 -6.87 13.76
C PRO A 33 -20.64 -7.70 12.63
N ALA A 34 -20.97 -8.98 12.88
CA ALA A 34 -21.58 -9.87 11.90
C ALA A 34 -23.02 -9.47 11.49
N GLN A 35 -23.73 -8.67 12.29
CA GLN A 35 -25.05 -8.15 11.93
C GLN A 35 -24.95 -6.98 10.94
N ARG A 36 -23.85 -6.21 10.99
CA ARG A 36 -23.67 -4.99 10.20
C ARG A 36 -22.81 -5.17 8.97
N TYR A 37 -21.81 -6.04 9.02
CA TYR A 37 -20.84 -6.27 7.95
C TYR A 37 -21.03 -7.65 7.34
N ARG A 38 -20.91 -7.72 6.01
CA ARG A 38 -20.94 -8.97 5.25
C ARG A 38 -19.62 -9.15 4.54
N GLU A 39 -19.27 -10.40 4.27
CA GLU A 39 -18.11 -10.71 3.44
C GLU A 39 -18.25 -10.04 2.08
N SER A 40 -17.13 -9.50 1.59
CA SER A 40 -17.07 -8.91 0.26
C SER A 40 -17.32 -10.01 -0.79
N SER A 41 -18.22 -9.74 -1.74
CA SER A 41 -18.42 -10.60 -2.91
C SER A 41 -17.21 -10.63 -3.84
N ARG A 42 -16.33 -9.61 -3.76
CA ARG A 42 -15.08 -9.58 -4.49
C ARG A 42 -14.05 -10.49 -3.82
N SER A 43 -13.63 -11.53 -4.53
CA SER A 43 -12.53 -12.40 -4.12
C SER A 43 -11.22 -11.63 -3.98
N MET A 44 -10.47 -11.94 -2.93
CA MET A 44 -9.10 -11.44 -2.77
C MET A 44 -8.22 -12.04 -3.89
N PRO A 45 -7.53 -11.22 -4.70
CA PRO A 45 -6.62 -11.74 -5.72
C PRO A 45 -5.41 -12.44 -5.08
N ALA A 46 -4.98 -13.56 -5.65
CA ALA A 46 -3.82 -14.32 -5.16
C ALA A 46 -2.49 -13.57 -5.31
N ALA A 47 -2.40 -12.69 -6.31
CA ALA A 47 -1.26 -11.82 -6.53
C ALA A 47 -1.72 -10.47 -7.10
N LEU A 48 -0.99 -9.40 -6.76
CA LEU A 48 -1.20 -8.09 -7.36
C LEU A 48 -0.49 -8.03 -8.72
N LEU A 49 -1.21 -7.58 -9.75
CA LEU A 49 -0.61 -7.31 -11.04
C LEU A 49 0.45 -6.21 -10.91
N PRO A 50 1.59 -6.33 -11.62
CA PRO A 50 2.55 -5.25 -11.73
C PRO A 50 1.87 -3.97 -12.26
N PRO A 51 2.30 -2.78 -11.82
CA PRO A 51 1.79 -1.54 -12.39
C PRO A 51 2.18 -1.42 -13.86
N GLU A 52 1.18 -1.10 -14.68
CA GLU A 52 1.36 -0.65 -16.06
C GLU A 52 1.45 0.87 -16.07
N TYR A 53 2.31 1.39 -16.96
CA TYR A 53 2.55 2.82 -17.12
C TYR A 53 2.47 3.15 -18.61
N ASP A 54 2.19 4.42 -18.91
CA ASP A 54 2.08 4.93 -20.27
C ASP A 54 3.40 4.73 -21.05
N ALA A 55 3.32 4.61 -22.37
CA ALA A 55 4.46 4.29 -23.22
C ALA A 55 5.56 5.37 -23.19
N GLU A 56 5.17 6.61 -22.94
CA GLU A 56 6.02 7.78 -22.82
C GLU A 56 6.78 7.82 -21.48
N ALA A 57 6.33 7.04 -20.49
CA ALA A 57 6.94 7.01 -19.17
C ALA A 57 8.18 6.12 -19.15
N GLN A 58 9.28 6.65 -18.64
CA GLN A 58 10.48 5.85 -18.42
C GLN A 58 10.36 5.04 -17.14
N VAL A 59 10.20 3.73 -17.26
CA VAL A 59 10.04 2.85 -16.11
C VAL A 59 11.39 2.36 -15.59
N ARG A 60 11.63 2.55 -14.28
CA ARG A 60 12.83 2.07 -13.58
C ARG A 60 12.45 1.24 -12.37
N THR A 61 13.15 0.13 -12.15
CA THR A 61 13.00 -0.67 -10.94
C THR A 61 13.95 -0.16 -9.87
N ALA A 62 13.43 0.10 -8.66
CA ALA A 62 14.27 0.52 -7.56
C ALA A 62 15.09 -0.65 -7.00
N ASP A 63 16.32 -0.36 -6.61
CA ASP A 63 17.22 -1.31 -5.96
C ASP A 63 16.75 -1.69 -4.55
N ALA A 64 17.46 -2.61 -3.90
CA ALA A 64 17.16 -3.04 -2.53
C ALA A 64 17.26 -1.90 -1.49
N LYS A 65 17.89 -0.78 -1.85
CA LYS A 65 18.03 0.42 -1.02
C LYS A 65 17.02 1.51 -1.40
N GLY A 66 16.05 1.21 -2.27
CA GLY A 66 15.00 2.16 -2.66
C GLY A 66 15.47 3.27 -3.60
N ARG A 67 16.51 3.02 -4.39
CA ARG A 67 17.10 3.98 -5.34
C ARG A 67 16.85 3.57 -6.78
N ILE A 68 16.73 4.55 -7.67
CA ILE A 68 16.68 4.33 -9.12
C ILE A 68 17.82 5.08 -9.82
N HIS A 69 18.22 4.56 -10.98
CA HIS A 69 19.17 5.21 -11.87
C HIS A 69 18.43 5.80 -13.07
N PHE A 70 18.62 7.10 -13.30
CA PHE A 70 17.98 7.83 -14.39
C PHE A 70 18.85 9.02 -14.84
N ALA A 71 19.04 9.17 -16.16
CA ALA A 71 19.81 10.25 -16.77
C ALA A 71 21.21 10.49 -16.15
N GLY A 72 21.90 9.44 -15.71
CA GLY A 72 23.21 9.56 -15.05
C GLY A 72 23.15 9.86 -13.54
N HIS A 73 21.97 10.13 -12.99
CA HIS A 73 21.77 10.41 -11.57
C HIS A 73 21.26 9.18 -10.82
N ARG A 74 21.65 9.06 -9.54
CA ARG A 74 21.13 8.07 -8.61
C ARG A 74 20.15 8.73 -7.64
N LEU A 75 18.88 8.46 -7.83
CA LEU A 75 17.77 9.11 -7.13
C LEU A 75 17.32 8.22 -5.97
N TYR A 76 17.26 8.74 -4.74
CA TYR A 76 16.70 8.03 -3.60
C TYR A 76 15.20 8.32 -3.49
N CYS A 77 14.37 7.27 -3.60
CA CYS A 77 12.92 7.38 -3.54
C CYS A 77 12.42 7.06 -2.13
N SER A 78 12.62 5.82 -1.68
CA SER A 78 12.33 5.32 -0.33
C SER A 78 12.54 3.80 -0.31
N LEU A 79 12.92 3.24 0.84
CA LEU A 79 12.96 1.79 1.05
C LEU A 79 11.61 1.11 0.79
N ALA A 80 10.49 1.81 0.96
CA ALA A 80 9.16 1.28 0.66
C ALA A 80 8.97 0.87 -0.82
N PHE A 81 9.78 1.45 -1.71
CA PHE A 81 9.76 1.14 -3.14
C PHE A 81 10.82 0.12 -3.56
N ALA A 82 11.55 -0.52 -2.64
CA ALA A 82 12.52 -1.54 -2.99
C ALA A 82 11.89 -2.64 -3.87
N ALA A 83 12.56 -2.97 -4.98
CA ALA A 83 12.09 -3.89 -6.02
C ALA A 83 10.73 -3.52 -6.67
N LYS A 84 10.28 -2.26 -6.54
CA LYS A 84 9.09 -1.75 -7.23
C LYS A 84 9.47 -1.01 -8.51
N ARG A 85 8.57 -1.08 -9.50
CA ARG A 85 8.65 -0.32 -10.75
C ARG A 85 8.07 1.08 -10.53
N LEU A 86 8.90 2.09 -10.74
CA LEU A 86 8.55 3.50 -10.71
C LEU A 86 8.59 4.07 -12.12
N ALA A 87 7.71 5.02 -12.42
CA ALA A 87 7.67 5.71 -13.69
C ALA A 87 8.26 7.11 -13.56
N LEU A 88 9.03 7.54 -14.55
CA LEU A 88 9.50 8.91 -14.72
C LEU A 88 8.78 9.48 -15.94
N ARG A 89 7.87 10.43 -15.71
CA ARG A 89 7.11 11.10 -16.75
C ARG A 89 7.74 12.46 -17.06
N PRO A 90 8.05 12.79 -18.32
CA PRO A 90 8.45 14.14 -18.67
C PRO A 90 7.29 15.11 -18.40
N THR A 91 7.62 16.33 -17.98
CA THR A 91 6.66 17.43 -17.92
C THR A 91 6.79 18.30 -19.19
N ASP A 92 5.95 19.34 -19.30
CA ASP A 92 6.06 20.33 -20.37
C ASP A 92 7.37 21.16 -20.30
N GLN A 93 8.08 21.10 -19.16
CA GLN A 93 9.36 21.76 -18.98
C GLN A 93 10.50 20.77 -19.18
N ASP A 94 11.41 21.11 -20.10
CA ASP A 94 12.60 20.32 -20.34
C ASP A 94 13.48 20.21 -19.08
N GLY A 95 14.01 19.02 -18.85
CA GLY A 95 14.76 18.66 -17.64
C GLY A 95 13.93 18.44 -16.37
N LEU A 96 12.61 18.65 -16.39
CA LEU A 96 11.72 18.42 -15.25
C LEU A 96 10.87 17.16 -15.46
N PHE A 97 10.95 16.25 -14.48
CA PHE A 97 10.27 14.95 -14.52
C PHE A 97 9.42 14.72 -13.28
N GLU A 98 8.31 14.00 -13.42
CA GLU A 98 7.51 13.49 -12.31
C GLU A 98 7.85 12.03 -12.05
N LEU A 99 8.25 11.73 -10.82
CA LEU A 99 8.41 10.37 -10.34
C LEU A 99 7.08 9.85 -9.83
N CYS A 100 6.57 8.77 -10.42
CA CYS A 100 5.26 8.21 -10.10
C CYS A 100 5.37 6.75 -9.64
N TYR A 101 4.49 6.37 -8.71
CA TYR A 101 4.16 4.98 -8.41
C TYR A 101 2.67 4.75 -8.60
N ARG A 102 2.31 3.89 -9.57
CA ARG A 102 0.92 3.77 -10.05
C ARG A 102 0.37 5.15 -10.40
N ARG A 103 -0.78 5.51 -9.84
CA ARG A 103 -1.46 6.81 -9.99
C ARG A 103 -0.79 7.94 -9.19
N HIS A 104 0.07 7.65 -8.23
CA HIS A 104 0.56 8.64 -7.29
C HIS A 104 1.85 9.29 -7.77
N ILE A 105 1.88 10.62 -7.82
CA ILE A 105 3.11 11.40 -7.98
C ILE A 105 3.81 11.41 -6.62
N LEU A 106 5.05 10.94 -6.62
CA LEU A 106 5.90 10.88 -5.42
C LEU A 106 6.72 12.16 -5.28
N ALA A 107 7.30 12.65 -6.39
CA ALA A 107 8.12 13.86 -6.41
C ALA A 107 8.28 14.43 -7.82
N ARG A 108 8.78 15.66 -7.87
CA ARG A 108 9.33 16.29 -9.07
C ARG A 108 10.84 16.28 -9.02
N ILE A 109 11.46 15.90 -10.12
CA ILE A 109 12.89 15.75 -10.28
C ILE A 109 13.33 16.76 -11.33
N ASP A 110 14.11 17.74 -10.88
CA ASP A 110 14.73 18.73 -11.75
C ASP A 110 16.16 18.29 -12.04
N LEU A 111 16.41 17.80 -13.25
CA LEU A 111 17.74 17.37 -13.71
C LEU A 111 18.66 18.54 -14.08
N ARG A 112 18.13 19.77 -14.14
CA ARG A 112 18.94 20.99 -14.37
C ARG A 112 19.73 21.37 -13.11
N GLN A 113 19.32 20.83 -11.97
CA GLN A 113 19.97 21.04 -10.69
C GLN A 113 20.91 19.88 -10.37
N ASP A 114 22.13 20.19 -9.96
CA ASP A 114 23.17 19.19 -9.65
C ASP A 114 22.86 18.36 -8.39
N ARG A 115 21.91 18.83 -7.56
CA ARG A 115 21.39 18.12 -6.39
C ARG A 115 19.96 17.67 -6.63
N VAL A 116 19.79 16.37 -6.85
CA VAL A 116 18.48 15.75 -6.76
C VAL A 116 18.05 15.70 -5.30
N GLN A 117 16.97 16.41 -4.98
CA GLN A 117 16.38 16.34 -3.65
C GLN A 117 15.73 14.96 -3.45
N PRO A 118 15.99 14.29 -2.31
CA PRO A 118 15.32 13.03 -2.03
C PRO A 118 13.82 13.28 -1.85
N VAL A 119 13.02 12.27 -2.19
CA VAL A 119 11.56 12.37 -2.10
C VAL A 119 11.13 12.35 -0.63
N HIS A 120 11.14 13.51 0.01
CA HIS A 120 10.76 13.66 1.42
C HIS A 120 9.32 14.15 1.60
N HIS A 121 8.72 14.69 0.55
CA HIS A 121 7.43 15.36 0.62
C HIS A 121 6.45 14.71 -0.36
N VAL A 122 5.61 13.82 0.17
CA VAL A 122 4.40 13.38 -0.53
C VAL A 122 3.35 14.46 -0.26
N SER A 123 2.94 15.20 -1.28
CA SER A 123 1.86 16.17 -1.14
C SER A 123 0.61 15.48 -0.56
N GLU A 124 0.05 16.02 0.53
CA GLU A 124 -1.19 15.57 1.19
C GLU A 124 -2.45 15.77 0.34
N GLN A 125 -2.36 15.72 -0.99
CA GLN A 125 -3.52 15.77 -1.85
C GLN A 125 -4.39 14.53 -1.58
N VAL A 126 -5.37 14.73 -0.70
CA VAL A 126 -6.48 13.83 -0.48
C VAL A 126 -7.21 13.80 -1.81
N PHE A 127 -7.03 12.72 -2.57
CA PHE A 127 -7.97 12.40 -3.64
C PHE A 127 -9.34 12.36 -2.97
N THR A 128 -10.21 13.31 -3.29
CA THR A 128 -11.61 13.33 -2.85
C THR A 128 -12.16 11.94 -3.12
N MET A 129 -12.41 11.18 -2.04
CA MET A 129 -13.07 9.89 -2.16
C MET A 129 -14.36 10.10 -2.93
N SER A 130 -14.64 9.22 -3.89
CA SER A 130 -15.90 9.21 -4.63
C SER A 130 -17.05 9.31 -3.63
N PRO A 131 -18.02 10.23 -3.82
CA PRO A 131 -19.20 10.26 -2.95
C PRO A 131 -19.91 8.90 -3.03
N VAL A 132 -20.37 8.43 -1.87
CA VAL A 132 -21.14 7.19 -1.66
C VAL A 132 -22.54 7.33 -2.23
#